data_AF-A0A7Z9DUZ5-F1
#
_entry.id   AF-A0A7Z9DUZ5-F1
#
_cell.length_a   1.000
_cell.length_b   1.000
_cell.length_c   1.000
_cell.angle_alpha   90.00
_cell.angle_beta   90.00
_cell.angle_gamma   90.00
#
_symmetry.space_group_name_H-M   'P 1'
#
loop_
_entity.id
_entity.type
_entity.pdbx_description
1 polymer ?
#
loop_
_entity_poly.entity_id
_entity_poly.type
_entity_poly.pdbx_seq_one_letter_code
_entity_poly.pdbx_strand_id
1 'polypeptide(L)'
;MLNDQEIERLRQAILATVASPIIGSIEDYTWEAIFHYIKNIPVSDPALGRTKLLYDAVNLTTKTGWSLKSLQINNMRRGNTFWFVIQRADIIKKAVQLGFQDLTEQSLPQQLGAAIIQHWNEKILTRSIYSVNLNSFTRTN
;
A
#
# COMPACT_ATOMS: atom_id res chain seq x y z
N MET A 1 5.17 -1.81 14.40
CA MET A 1 4.47 -2.69 15.38
C MET A 1 3.20 -1.98 15.82
N LEU A 2 2.09 -2.70 16.01
CA LEU A 2 0.82 -2.10 16.45
C LEU A 2 0.82 -1.93 17.98
N ASN A 3 0.20 -0.87 18.49
CA ASN A 3 -0.06 -0.72 19.94
C ASN A 3 -1.36 -1.43 20.36
N ASP A 4 -1.63 -1.54 21.65
CA ASP A 4 -2.79 -2.29 22.18
C ASP A 4 -4.13 -1.78 21.63
N GLN A 5 -4.27 -0.46 21.49
CA GLN A 5 -5.49 0.14 20.93
C GLN A 5 -5.63 -0.14 19.43
N GLU A 6 -4.53 -0.18 18.70
CA GLU A 6 -4.49 -0.58 17.29
C GLU A 6 -4.79 -2.08 17.12
N ILE A 7 -4.31 -2.93 18.04
CA ILE A 7 -4.61 -4.37 18.08
C ILE A 7 -6.10 -4.60 18.33
N GLU A 8 -6.70 -3.90 19.28
CA GLU A 8 -8.13 -4.05 19.54
C GLU A 8 -8.97 -3.57 18.35
N ARG A 9 -8.60 -2.45 17.72
CA ARG A 9 -9.25 -2.00 16.48
C ARG A 9 -9.13 -3.02 15.35
N LEU A 10 -7.96 -3.65 15.18
CA LEU A 10 -7.75 -4.71 14.20
C LEU A 10 -8.70 -5.88 14.47
N ARG A 11 -8.80 -6.31 15.73
CA ARG A 11 -9.69 -7.40 16.14
C ARG A 11 -11.16 -7.08 15.81
N GLN A 12 -11.63 -5.90 16.20
CA GLN A 12 -13.01 -5.45 15.93
C GLN A 12 -13.30 -5.37 14.43
N ALA A 13 -12.38 -4.80 13.66
CA ALA A 13 -12.54 -4.64 12.22
C ALA A 13 -12.60 -5.99 11.50
N ILE A 14 -11.74 -6.96 11.87
CA ILE A 14 -11.81 -8.32 11.33
C ILE A 14 -13.15 -8.97 11.66
N LEU A 15 -13.62 -8.90 12.92
CA LEU A 15 -14.89 -9.49 13.32
C LEU A 15 -16.07 -8.88 12.54
N ALA A 16 -16.13 -7.55 12.45
CA ALA A 16 -17.17 -6.85 11.71
C ALA A 16 -17.15 -7.23 10.22
N THR A 17 -15.95 -7.39 9.65
CA THR A 17 -15.77 -7.76 8.25
C THR A 17 -16.27 -9.17 7.97
N VAL A 18 -15.88 -10.15 8.78
CA VAL A 18 -16.30 -11.56 8.64
C VAL A 18 -17.81 -11.72 8.89
N ALA A 19 -18.37 -10.91 9.79
CA ALA A 19 -19.80 -10.94 10.08
C ALA A 19 -20.65 -10.24 8.99
N SER A 20 -20.04 -9.47 8.09
CA SER A 20 -20.76 -8.73 7.05
C SER A 20 -21.16 -9.66 5.89
N PRO A 21 -22.45 -9.78 5.56
CA PRO A 21 -22.88 -10.62 4.44
C PRO A 21 -22.53 -10.04 3.06
N ILE A 22 -22.05 -8.80 3.01
CA ILE A 22 -21.73 -8.07 1.78
C ILE A 22 -20.24 -8.21 1.42
N ILE A 23 -19.40 -8.55 2.40
CA ILE A 23 -17.97 -8.66 2.20
C ILE A 23 -17.63 -10.11 1.89
N GLY A 24 -17.24 -10.36 0.63
CA GLY A 24 -16.87 -11.70 0.18
C GLY A 24 -15.53 -12.19 0.75
N SER A 25 -14.60 -11.29 1.04
CA SER A 25 -13.28 -11.64 1.55
C SER A 25 -12.56 -10.46 2.23
N ILE A 26 -11.59 -10.76 3.10
CA ILE A 26 -10.81 -9.76 3.85
C ILE A 26 -9.72 -9.14 2.97
N GLU A 27 -9.32 -9.80 1.90
CA GLU A 27 -8.25 -9.38 1.00
C GLU A 27 -8.56 -8.09 0.23
N ASP A 28 -7.56 -7.63 -0.52
CA ASP A 28 -7.63 -6.44 -1.38
C ASP A 28 -8.11 -5.18 -0.64
N TYR A 29 -9.19 -4.58 -1.13
CA TYR A 29 -9.70 -3.30 -0.63
C TYR A 29 -10.18 -3.37 0.82
N THR A 30 -10.76 -4.50 1.20
CA THR A 30 -11.23 -4.71 2.57
C THR A 30 -10.07 -4.62 3.55
N TRP A 31 -8.92 -5.22 3.21
CA TRP A 31 -7.72 -5.16 4.04
C TRP A 31 -7.17 -3.74 4.15
N GLU A 32 -7.15 -3.00 3.04
CA GLU A 32 -6.72 -1.59 3.04
C GLU A 32 -7.61 -0.74 3.93
N ALA A 33 -8.94 -0.88 3.81
CA ALA A 33 -9.90 -0.16 4.63
C ALA A 33 -9.76 -0.50 6.13
N ILE A 34 -9.58 -1.78 6.48
CA ILE A 34 -9.30 -2.23 7.84
C ILE A 34 -8.02 -1.56 8.37
N PHE A 35 -6.95 -1.52 7.58
CA PHE A 35 -5.68 -0.93 8.00
C PHE A 35 -5.78 0.59 8.21
N HIS A 36 -6.48 1.29 7.32
CA HIS A 36 -6.80 2.70 7.49
C HIS A 36 -7.54 2.96 8.79
N TYR A 37 -8.54 2.15 9.12
CA TYR A 37 -9.28 2.23 10.38
C TYR A 37 -8.37 2.02 11.60
N ILE A 38 -7.51 1.00 11.58
CA ILE A 38 -6.56 0.70 12.66
C ILE A 38 -5.62 1.88 12.90
N LYS A 39 -5.09 2.45 11.82
CA LYS A 39 -4.14 3.57 11.90
C LYS A 39 -4.79 4.94 12.06
N ASN A 40 -6.12 5.00 12.09
CA ASN A 40 -6.88 6.25 12.08
C ASN A 40 -6.47 7.18 10.91
N ILE A 41 -6.30 6.59 9.73
CA ILE A 41 -5.97 7.30 8.50
C ILE A 41 -7.26 7.40 7.67
N PRO A 42 -7.60 8.58 7.13
CA PRO A 42 -8.73 8.73 6.22
C PRO A 42 -8.61 7.76 5.04
N VAL A 43 -9.64 6.97 4.77
CA VAL A 43 -9.73 6.15 3.56
C VAL A 43 -10.36 7.00 2.45
N SER A 44 -9.81 6.92 1.24
CA SER A 44 -10.42 7.61 0.09
C SER A 44 -11.65 6.85 -0.35
N ASP A 45 -12.71 7.57 -0.74
CA ASP A 45 -13.93 6.97 -1.27
C ASP A 45 -13.60 6.17 -2.55
N PRO A 46 -13.83 4.84 -2.58
CA PRO A 46 -13.54 4.02 -3.74
C PRO A 46 -14.41 4.39 -4.96
N ALA A 47 -15.56 5.04 -4.77
CA ALA A 47 -16.43 5.50 -5.85
C ALA A 47 -15.86 6.70 -6.63
N LEU A 48 -14.91 7.44 -6.04
CA LEU A 48 -14.27 8.60 -6.69
C LEU A 48 -13.11 8.22 -7.62
N GLY A 49 -12.89 6.92 -7.82
CA GLY A 49 -11.77 6.40 -8.60
C GLY A 49 -10.47 6.34 -7.79
N ARG A 50 -9.63 5.35 -8.09
CA ARG A 50 -8.44 5.05 -7.30
C ARG A 50 -7.19 5.42 -8.07
N THR A 51 -6.34 6.25 -7.47
CA THR A 51 -5.00 6.53 -8.00
C THR A 51 -4.02 5.52 -7.41
N LYS A 52 -3.27 4.80 -8.25
CA LYS A 52 -2.30 3.78 -7.78
C LYS A 52 -1.13 4.47 -7.09
N LEU A 53 -1.06 4.38 -5.75
CA LEU A 53 -0.01 5.01 -4.94
C LEU A 53 1.23 4.10 -4.77
N LEU A 54 2.29 4.64 -4.14
CA LEU A 54 3.46 3.86 -3.73
C LEU A 54 3.19 3.00 -2.50
N TYR A 55 2.35 3.52 -1.61
CA TYR A 55 1.88 2.86 -0.40
C TYR A 55 0.37 2.84 -0.44
N ASP A 56 -0.20 1.73 0.02
CA ASP A 56 -1.64 1.54 0.06
C ASP A 56 -2.26 2.38 1.20
N ALA A 57 -1.50 2.62 2.28
CA ALA A 57 -1.85 3.56 3.35
C ALA A 57 -0.73 4.56 3.64
N VAL A 58 -1.06 5.85 3.81
CA VAL A 58 -0.09 6.91 4.13
C VAL A 58 -0.63 7.79 5.26
N ASN A 59 0.13 7.90 6.35
CA ASN A 59 -0.09 8.91 7.37
C ASN A 59 0.68 10.18 7.00
N LEU A 60 -0.05 11.21 6.59
CA LEU A 60 0.53 12.48 6.14
C LEU A 60 1.16 13.31 7.26
N THR A 61 0.76 13.09 8.52
CA THR A 61 1.30 13.77 9.70
C THR A 61 2.68 13.21 10.04
N THR A 62 2.80 11.89 10.13
CA THR A 62 4.06 11.22 10.49
C THR A 62 4.95 10.92 9.28
N LYS A 63 4.48 11.21 8.06
CA LYS A 63 5.13 10.86 6.78
C LYS A 63 5.47 9.38 6.66
N THR A 64 4.66 8.53 7.29
CA THR A 64 4.85 7.07 7.28
C THR A 64 3.92 6.44 6.24
N GLY A 65 4.47 5.60 5.37
CA GLY A 65 3.72 4.83 4.37
C GLY A 65 3.79 3.33 4.64
N TRP A 66 2.70 2.62 4.36
CA TRP A 66 2.61 1.17 4.45
C TRP A 66 2.15 0.60 3.11
N SER A 67 2.90 -0.37 2.57
CA SER A 67 2.39 -1.24 1.51
C SER A 67 1.72 -2.44 2.16
N LEU A 68 0.47 -2.66 1.81
CA LEU A 68 -0.42 -3.65 2.38
C LEU A 68 -0.51 -4.82 1.41
N LYS A 69 0.02 -5.97 1.83
CA LYS A 69 -0.04 -7.21 1.07
C LYS A 69 -0.58 -8.30 1.97
N SER A 70 -1.63 -8.96 1.51
CA SER A 70 -2.12 -10.21 2.10
C SER A 70 -1.41 -11.39 1.46
N LEU A 71 -1.10 -12.41 2.26
CA LEU A 71 -0.56 -13.67 1.78
C LEU A 71 -1.62 -14.73 2.07
N GLN A 72 -2.19 -15.32 1.02
CA GLN A 72 -3.18 -16.37 1.16
C GLN A 72 -2.49 -17.65 1.66
N ILE A 73 -2.94 -18.18 2.79
CA ILE A 73 -2.38 -19.41 3.38
C ILE A 73 -3.36 -20.54 3.06
N ASN A 74 -2.89 -21.53 2.31
CA ASN A 74 -3.73 -22.63 1.80
C ASN A 74 -4.26 -23.58 2.90
N ASN A 75 -3.78 -23.47 4.14
CA ASN A 75 -4.18 -24.32 5.28
C ASN A 75 -4.40 -23.49 6.55
N MET A 76 -5.57 -22.86 6.67
CA MET A 76 -5.96 -22.15 7.88
C MET A 76 -6.36 -23.12 9.00
N ARG A 77 -5.69 -23.03 10.16
CA ARG A 77 -6.07 -23.69 11.41
C ARG A 77 -6.27 -22.63 12.50
N ARG A 78 -7.14 -22.93 13.48
CA ARG A 78 -7.35 -22.07 14.65
C ARG A 78 -6.00 -21.91 15.39
N GLY A 79 -5.58 -20.67 15.63
CA GLY A 79 -4.28 -20.37 16.26
C GLY A 79 -3.12 -20.10 15.29
N ASN A 80 -3.35 -20.09 13.97
CA ASN A 80 -2.33 -19.70 13.01
C ASN A 80 -1.90 -18.23 13.19
N THR A 81 -0.60 -17.98 13.16
CA THR A 81 -0.01 -16.65 13.15
C THR A 81 0.02 -16.11 11.72
N PHE A 82 -0.59 -14.94 11.50
CA PHE A 82 -0.50 -14.24 10.22
C PHE A 82 0.69 -13.28 10.24
N TRP A 83 1.43 -13.22 9.14
CA TRP A 83 2.53 -12.26 8.96
C TRP A 83 2.09 -11.19 7.97
N PHE A 84 1.90 -9.96 8.46
CA PHE A 84 1.75 -8.79 7.59
C PHE A 84 3.14 -8.34 7.15
N VAL A 85 3.49 -8.61 5.88
CA VAL A 85 4.79 -8.22 5.34
C VAL A 85 4.70 -6.80 4.81
N ILE A 86 5.40 -5.86 5.45
CA ILE A 86 5.68 -4.54 4.88
C ILE A 86 6.76 -4.75 3.82
N GLN A 87 6.38 -5.01 2.57
CA GLN A 87 7.38 -5.14 1.49
C GLN A 87 7.89 -3.76 1.09
N ARG A 88 9.24 -3.65 1.00
CA ARG A 88 9.89 -2.55 0.30
C ARG A 88 9.41 -2.52 -1.15
N ALA A 89 9.42 -1.33 -1.76
CA ALA A 89 9.13 -1.19 -3.19
C ALA A 89 9.96 -2.22 -3.97
N ASP A 90 9.33 -2.88 -4.95
CA ASP A 90 9.98 -3.92 -5.75
C ASP A 90 10.96 -3.28 -6.75
N ILE A 91 12.06 -2.75 -6.22
CA ILE A 91 13.14 -2.09 -6.96
C ILE A 91 14.03 -3.09 -7.68
N ILE A 92 14.05 -4.35 -7.24
CA ILE A 92 14.87 -5.42 -7.84
C ILE A 92 14.24 -5.87 -9.16
N LYS A 93 12.93 -6.15 -9.20
CA LYS A 93 12.29 -6.48 -10.49
C LYS A 93 12.23 -5.31 -11.45
N LYS A 94 12.30 -4.09 -10.94
CA LYS A 94 12.31 -2.85 -11.74
C LYS A 94 13.70 -2.29 -11.98
N ALA A 95 14.74 -3.01 -11.58
CA ALA A 95 16.10 -2.48 -11.50
C ALA A 95 16.56 -1.89 -12.84
N VAL A 96 16.36 -2.64 -13.94
CA VAL A 96 16.67 -2.19 -15.30
C VAL A 96 15.88 -0.93 -15.69
N GLN A 97 14.59 -0.88 -15.39
CA GLN A 97 13.73 0.27 -15.70
C GLN A 97 14.14 1.53 -14.94
N LEU A 98 14.65 1.35 -13.72
CA LEU A 98 15.12 2.42 -12.85
C LEU A 98 16.58 2.83 -13.12
N GLY A 99 17.26 2.20 -14.09
CA GLY A 99 18.67 2.48 -14.40
C GLY A 99 19.70 1.80 -13.50
N PHE A 100 19.31 0.75 -12.76
CA PHE A 100 20.19 -0.03 -11.88
C PHE A 100 20.33 -1.47 -12.40
N GLN A 101 21.18 -1.70 -13.39
CA GLN A 101 21.19 -2.95 -14.18
C GLN A 101 21.41 -4.23 -13.36
N ASP A 102 22.18 -4.16 -12.26
CA ASP A 102 22.58 -5.30 -11.44
C ASP A 102 22.13 -5.17 -9.97
N LEU A 103 21.01 -4.49 -9.71
CA LEU A 103 20.50 -4.33 -8.35
C LEU A 103 20.02 -5.69 -7.79
N THR A 104 20.60 -6.13 -6.68
CA THR A 104 20.24 -7.35 -5.98
C THR A 104 19.99 -7.07 -4.50
N GLU A 105 19.52 -8.06 -3.74
CA GLU A 105 19.31 -7.93 -2.29
C GLU A 105 20.60 -7.67 -1.51
N GLN A 106 21.74 -8.07 -2.10
CA GLN A 106 23.08 -7.94 -1.54
C GLN A 106 23.77 -6.62 -1.97
N SER A 107 23.14 -5.81 -2.83
CA SER A 107 23.66 -4.50 -3.20
C SER A 107 23.82 -3.59 -1.99
N LEU A 108 24.73 -2.62 -2.11
CA LEU A 108 25.01 -1.71 -1.01
C LEU A 108 23.76 -0.91 -0.61
N PRO A 109 23.56 -0.60 0.69
CA PRO A 109 22.42 0.18 1.16
C PRO A 109 22.19 1.49 0.39
N GLN A 110 23.27 2.14 -0.04
CA GLN A 110 23.22 3.37 -0.83
C GLN A 110 22.62 3.14 -2.22
N GLN A 111 22.94 2.01 -2.87
CA GLN A 111 22.38 1.66 -4.18
C GLN A 111 20.90 1.32 -4.08
N LEU A 112 20.53 0.54 -3.04
CA LEU A 112 19.13 0.24 -2.74
C LEU A 112 18.34 1.52 -2.44
N GLY A 113 18.92 2.44 -1.66
CA GLY A 113 18.33 3.74 -1.36
C GLY A 113 18.15 4.60 -2.61
N ALA A 114 19.15 4.68 -3.47
CA ALA A 114 19.08 5.42 -4.73
C ALA A 114 17.98 4.87 -5.66
N ALA A 115 17.86 3.55 -5.78
CA ALA A 115 16.81 2.92 -6.59
C ALA A 115 15.40 3.17 -6.02
N ILE A 116 15.24 3.22 -4.70
CA ILE A 116 13.97 3.62 -4.06
C ILE A 116 13.62 5.07 -4.39
N ILE A 117 14.59 5.99 -4.28
CA ILE A 117 14.38 7.41 -4.59
C ILE A 117 14.05 7.61 -6.07
N GLN A 118 14.74 6.91 -6.98
CA GLN A 118 14.43 6.96 -8.40
C GLN A 118 13.01 6.45 -8.69
N HIS A 119 12.64 5.31 -8.10
CA HIS A 119 11.29 4.77 -8.24
C HIS A 119 10.20 5.73 -7.73
N TRP A 120 10.52 6.46 -6.67
CA TRP A 120 9.67 7.51 -6.12
C TRP A 120 9.51 8.69 -7.08
N ASN A 121 10.61 9.22 -7.60
CA ASN A 121 10.61 10.38 -8.49
C ASN A 121 9.81 10.10 -9.77
N GLU A 122 10.00 8.92 -10.38
CA GLU A 122 9.23 8.51 -11.55
C GLU A 122 7.73 8.46 -11.28
N LYS A 123 7.31 7.96 -10.11
CA LYS A 123 5.89 7.96 -9.73
C LYS A 123 5.32 9.37 -9.57
N ILE A 124 6.08 10.29 -8.97
CA ILE A 124 5.64 11.69 -8.83
C ILE A 124 5.52 12.36 -10.20
N LEU A 125 6.52 12.21 -11.05
CA LEU A 125 6.52 12.82 -12.40
C LEU A 125 5.40 12.24 -13.26
N THR A 126 5.19 10.93 -13.21
CA THR A 126 4.07 10.28 -13.90
C THR A 126 2.74 10.85 -13.40
N ARG A 127 2.56 11.01 -12.09
CA ARG A 127 1.35 11.59 -11.50
C ARG A 127 1.14 13.05 -11.89
N SER A 128 2.19 13.88 -11.92
CA SER A 128 2.08 15.28 -12.31
C SER A 128 1.62 15.40 -13.76
N ILE A 129 2.18 14.59 -14.67
CA ILE A 129 1.77 14.53 -16.08
C ILE A 129 0.30 14.11 -16.22
N TYR A 130 -0.15 13.08 -15.49
CA TYR A 130 -1.56 12.69 -15.51
C TYR A 130 -2.49 13.79 -14.94
N SER A 131 -2.09 14.49 -13.89
CA SER A 131 -2.89 15.58 -13.30
C SER A 131 -2.97 16.83 -14.19
N VAL A 132 -1.91 17.13 -14.95
CA VAL A 132 -1.92 18.23 -15.93
C VAL A 132 -2.83 17.89 -17.11
N ASN A 133 -2.78 16.64 -17.59
CA ASN A 133 -3.65 16.19 -18.68
C ASN A 133 -5.13 16.13 -18.29
N LEU A 134 -5.48 15.73 -17.07
CA LEU A 134 -6.87 15.76 -16.58
C LEU A 134 -7.43 17.20 -16.48
N ASN A 135 -6.58 18.18 -16.18
CA ASN A 135 -6.97 19.60 -16.11
C ASN A 135 -7.04 20.30 -17.48
N SER A 136 -6.37 19.77 -18.51
CA SER A 136 -6.49 20.28 -19.88
C SER A 136 -7.72 19.73 -20.60
N PHE A 137 -8.16 18.51 -20.29
CA PHE A 137 -9.41 17.93 -20.84
C PHE A 137 -10.69 18.54 -20.25
N THR A 138 -10.64 19.14 -19.06
CA THR A 138 -11.81 19.76 -18.40
C THR A 138 -12.01 21.24 -18.72
N ARG A 139 -11.13 21.87 -19.52
CA ARG A 139 -11.22 23.28 -19.92
C ARG A 139 -11.73 23.53 -21.33
N THR A 140 -12.15 22.49 -22.04
CA THR A 140 -12.83 22.60 -23.34
C THR A 140 -14.20 21.95 -23.24
N ASN A 141 -15.18 22.70 -22.73
CA ASN A 141 -16.61 22.56 -22.99
C ASN A 141 -17.32 23.85 -22.53
#